data_AF-A0A843HEM6-F1
#
_entry.id   AF-A0A843HEM6-F1
#
_cell.length_a   1.000
_cell.length_b   1.000
_cell.length_c   1.000
_cell.angle_alpha   90.00
_cell.angle_beta   90.00
_cell.angle_gamma   90.00
#
_symmetry.space_group_name_H-M   'P 1'
#
loop_
_entity.id
_entity.type
_entity.pdbx_description
1 polymer ?
#
loop_
_entity_poly.entity_id
_entity_poly.type
_entity_poly.pdbx_seq_one_letter_code
_entity_poly.pdbx_strand_id
1 'polypeptide(L)'
;MKTIIDAIILDGKYETDDYKLNIKLIIDKLNQLKLYVWDGLEWSGEKGLNRVYTDETSQIQYDDFIDRLVEIEKNRLLYEIAKSIDVDQSYYFEKERLYIYIENKTTE
;
A
#
# COMPACT_ATOMS: atom_id res chain seq x y z
N MET A 1 3.80 -3.30 -22.93
CA MET A 1 2.61 -3.31 -22.07
C MET A 1 3.05 -3.18 -20.63
N LYS A 2 2.69 -2.06 -20.00
CA LYS A 2 2.95 -1.71 -18.61
C LYS A 2 1.60 -1.41 -17.99
N THR A 3 1.30 -2.04 -16.86
CA THR A 3 0.11 -1.69 -16.07
C THR A 3 0.54 -0.76 -14.95
N ILE A 4 -0.14 0.37 -14.85
CA ILE A 4 0.03 1.37 -13.79
C ILE A 4 -1.26 1.37 -12.99
N ILE A 5 -1.14 1.20 -11.67
CA ILE A 5 -2.28 1.15 -10.76
C ILE A 5 -2.04 2.18 -9.66
N ASP A 6 -2.94 3.15 -9.56
CA ASP A 6 -2.97 4.10 -8.46
C ASP A 6 -4.01 3.60 -7.44
N ALA A 7 -3.61 3.52 -6.18
CA ALA A 7 -4.42 2.92 -5.13
C ALA A 7 -4.17 3.56 -3.77
N ILE A 8 -5.10 3.33 -2.84
CA ILE A 8 -5.00 3.74 -1.43
C ILE A 8 -4.90 2.48 -0.56
N ILE A 9 -3.99 2.47 0.41
CA ILE A 9 -3.89 1.48 1.47
C ILE A 9 -4.29 2.09 2.81
N LEU A 10 -5.00 1.32 3.62
CA LEU A 10 -5.68 1.73 4.85
C LEU A 10 -5.43 0.71 5.98
N ASP A 11 -5.26 1.18 7.23
CA ASP A 11 -5.13 0.31 8.41
C ASP A 11 -6.52 -0.06 8.95
N GLY A 12 -7.01 -1.21 8.49
CA GLY A 12 -8.35 -1.69 8.81
C GLY A 12 -9.30 -1.47 7.65
N LYS A 13 -10.59 -1.29 7.97
CA LYS A 13 -11.62 -1.02 6.97
C LYS A 13 -11.69 0.48 6.71
N TYR A 14 -12.11 0.84 5.49
CA TYR A 14 -12.31 2.21 5.01
C TYR A 14 -13.10 3.13 5.97
N GLU A 15 -13.92 2.57 6.86
CA GLU A 15 -14.78 3.31 7.79
C GLU A 15 -14.11 3.64 9.14
N THR A 16 -12.94 3.04 9.45
CA THR A 16 -12.31 3.10 10.79
C THR A 16 -10.85 3.52 10.76
N ASP A 17 -10.40 4.21 9.71
CA ASP A 17 -8.97 4.39 9.47
C ASP A 17 -8.24 5.33 10.43
N ASP A 18 -7.22 4.78 11.07
CA ASP A 18 -6.20 5.54 11.82
C ASP A 18 -5.03 5.97 10.91
N TYR A 19 -4.75 5.23 9.81
CA TYR A 19 -3.61 5.48 8.90
C TYR A 19 -3.95 5.24 7.43
N LYS A 20 -3.43 6.10 6.53
CA LYS A 20 -3.67 6.03 5.07
C LYS A 20 -2.36 6.16 4.30
N LEU A 21 -2.20 5.44 3.20
CA LEU A 21 -1.10 5.59 2.24
C LEU A 21 -1.65 5.65 0.82
N ASN A 22 -1.15 6.57 0.00
CA ASN A 22 -1.37 6.51 -1.44
C ASN A 22 -0.21 5.75 -2.07
N ILE A 23 -0.51 4.87 -3.01
CA ILE A 23 0.48 4.01 -3.66
C ILE A 23 0.31 4.01 -5.17
N LYS A 24 1.41 3.75 -5.87
CA LYS A 24 1.46 3.47 -7.30
C LYS A 24 2.21 2.19 -7.55
N LEU A 25 1.51 1.22 -8.12
CA LEU A 25 2.08 -0.04 -8.55
C LEU A 25 2.38 0.05 -10.05
N ILE A 26 3.60 -0.34 -10.41
CA ILE A 26 4.00 -0.48 -11.81
C ILE A 26 4.38 -1.93 -12.05
N ILE A 27 3.70 -2.54 -13.02
CA ILE A 27 3.99 -3.89 -13.52
C ILE A 27 4.40 -3.74 -14.98
N ASP A 28 5.68 -3.96 -15.28
CA ASP A 28 6.16 -3.88 -16.65
C ASP A 28 5.97 -5.19 -17.45
N LYS A 29 6.28 -5.15 -18.75
CA LYS A 29 6.16 -6.30 -19.65
C LYS A 29 7.08 -7.49 -19.30
N LEU A 30 8.07 -7.28 -18.45
CA LEU A 30 9.02 -8.29 -17.96
C LEU A 30 8.65 -8.76 -16.54
N ASN A 31 7.45 -8.41 -16.05
CA ASN A 31 7.01 -8.62 -14.67
C ASN A 31 7.95 -8.00 -13.62
N GLN A 32 8.67 -6.92 -13.97
CA GLN A 32 9.34 -6.11 -12.96
C GLN A 32 8.29 -5.30 -12.21
N LEU A 33 8.34 -5.42 -10.89
CA LEU A 33 7.39 -4.84 -9.96
C LEU A 33 8.04 -3.63 -9.28
N LYS A 34 7.39 -2.48 -9.35
CA LYS A 34 7.80 -1.28 -8.61
C LYS A 34 6.64 -0.74 -7.80
N LEU A 35 6.90 -0.39 -6.55
CA LEU A 35 5.97 0.23 -5.63
C LEU A 35 6.49 1.63 -5.31
N TYR A 36 5.65 2.63 -5.53
CA TYR A 36 5.86 3.99 -5.04
C TYR A 36 4.79 4.29 -4.00
N VAL A 37 5.13 5.00 -2.95
CA VAL A 37 4.23 5.29 -1.83
C VAL A 37 4.38 6.76 -1.45
N TRP A 38 3.28 7.45 -1.16
CA TRP A 38 3.27 8.82 -0.68
C TRP A 38 2.09 9.08 0.27
N ASP A 39 2.37 9.72 1.40
CA ASP A 39 1.36 10.23 2.35
C ASP A 39 1.91 11.39 3.20
N GLY A 40 2.54 12.39 2.57
CA GLY A 40 3.29 13.41 3.33
C GLY A 40 4.45 12.81 4.16
N LEU A 41 4.86 11.59 3.79
CA LEU A 41 5.94 10.80 4.35
C LEU A 41 7.21 10.97 3.53
N GLU A 42 8.35 11.09 4.21
CA GLU A 42 9.65 11.07 3.55
C GLU A 42 10.21 9.64 3.50
N TRP A 43 10.73 9.24 2.35
CA TRP A 43 11.44 7.98 2.20
C TRP A 43 12.83 8.10 2.84
N SER A 44 13.07 7.34 3.90
CA SER A 44 14.40 7.14 4.47
C SER A 44 15.11 6.03 3.71
N GLY A 45 16.29 6.32 3.16
CA GLY A 45 17.12 5.31 2.47
C GLY A 45 17.53 4.12 3.34
N GLU A 46 17.49 4.27 4.67
CA GLU A 46 17.87 3.23 5.65
C GLU A 46 16.67 2.52 6.29
N LYS A 47 15.53 3.22 6.46
CA LYS A 47 14.34 2.71 7.18
C LYS A 47 13.11 2.48 6.31
N GLY A 48 13.13 2.90 5.05
CA GLY A 48 11.97 2.85 4.16
C GLY A 48 10.96 3.96 4.48
N LEU A 49 9.67 3.61 4.56
CA LEU A 49 8.59 4.53 4.90
C LEU A 49 8.70 4.98 6.35
N ASN A 50 8.87 6.29 6.59
CA ASN A 50 9.03 6.80 7.95
C ASN A 50 8.08 7.97 8.23
N ARG A 51 7.28 7.83 9.29
CA ARG A 51 6.54 8.91 9.95
C ARG A 51 6.99 8.95 11.39
N VAL A 52 7.15 10.15 11.93
CA VAL A 52 7.42 10.32 13.37
C VAL A 52 6.19 10.94 14.02
N TYR A 53 5.50 10.14 14.83
CA TYR A 53 4.45 10.61 15.72
C TYR A 53 5.06 11.10 17.03
N THR A 54 4.41 12.09 17.65
CA THR A 54 4.89 12.68 18.91
C THR A 54 4.61 11.79 20.11
N ASP A 55 3.61 10.91 20.02
CA ASP A 55 3.27 9.96 21.07
C ASP A 55 3.76 8.55 20.71
N GLU A 56 4.33 7.87 21.71
CA GLU A 56 4.94 6.54 21.54
C GLU A 56 3.92 5.48 21.10
N THR A 57 2.68 5.58 21.57
CA THR A 57 1.63 4.62 21.20
C THR A 57 1.27 4.70 19.72
N SER A 58 1.04 5.89 19.17
CA SER A 58 0.74 6.07 17.75
C SER A 58 1.93 5.74 16.87
N GLN A 59 3.17 5.96 17.34
CA GLN A 59 4.35 5.51 16.61
C GLN A 59 4.38 3.98 16.47
N ILE A 60 4.19 3.27 17.59
CA ILE A 60 4.18 1.79 17.58
C ILE A 60 3.06 1.26 16.67
N GLN A 61 1.85 1.83 16.77
CA GLN A 61 0.72 1.44 15.93
C GLN A 61 0.98 1.67 14.44
N TYR A 62 1.63 2.79 14.10
CA TYR A 62 2.03 3.07 12.73
C TYR A 62 3.12 2.11 12.23
N ASP A 63 4.12 1.83 13.05
CA ASP A 63 5.18 0.87 12.72
C ASP A 63 4.59 -0.53 12.47
N ASP A 64 3.64 -0.97 13.31
CA ASP A 64 2.88 -2.22 13.13
C ASP A 64 2.07 -2.23 11.82
N PHE A 65 1.51 -1.09 11.41
CA PHE A 65 0.84 -0.93 10.12
C PHE A 65 1.81 -1.09 8.94
N ILE A 66 2.97 -0.45 9.01
CA ILE A 66 4.00 -0.54 7.97
C ILE A 66 4.57 -1.95 7.86
N ASP A 67 4.82 -2.63 8.98
CA ASP A 67 5.33 -4.01 8.98
C ASP A 67 4.37 -4.98 8.28
N ARG A 68 3.06 -4.84 8.51
CA ARG A 68 2.02 -5.62 7.82
C ARG A 68 2.02 -5.36 6.32
N LEU A 69 2.17 -4.10 5.90
CA LEU A 69 2.28 -3.76 4.48
C LEU A 69 3.54 -4.36 3.84
N VAL A 70 4.67 -4.29 4.53
CA VAL A 70 5.94 -4.87 4.08
C VAL A 70 5.82 -6.39 3.92
N GLU A 71 5.07 -7.09 4.76
CA GLU A 71 4.79 -8.52 4.61
C GLU A 71 4.01 -8.82 3.33
N ILE A 72 2.92 -8.08 3.06
CA ILE A 72 2.13 -8.24 1.82
C ILE A 72 3.02 -7.99 0.59
N GLU A 73 3.83 -6.94 0.63
CA GLU A 73 4.70 -6.56 -0.49
C GLU A 73 5.82 -7.59 -0.72
N LYS A 74 6.46 -8.10 0.34
CA LYS A 74 7.47 -9.18 0.22
C LYS A 74 6.89 -10.43 -0.44
N ASN A 75 5.64 -10.75 -0.13
CA ASN A 75 4.92 -11.89 -0.70
C ASN A 75 4.33 -11.60 -2.09
N ARG A 76 4.50 -10.38 -2.62
CA ARG A 76 3.96 -9.91 -3.91
C ARG A 76 2.43 -9.96 -4.04
N LEU A 77 1.73 -10.23 -2.95
CA LEU A 77 0.26 -10.32 -2.90
C LEU A 77 -0.40 -9.00 -3.31
N LEU A 78 0.25 -7.87 -2.99
CA LEU A 78 -0.24 -6.54 -3.35
C LEU A 78 -0.48 -6.40 -4.87
N TYR A 79 0.46 -6.89 -5.68
CA TYR A 79 0.36 -6.82 -7.14
C TYR A 79 -0.65 -7.82 -7.71
N GLU A 80 -0.69 -9.04 -7.16
CA GLU A 80 -1.62 -10.08 -7.61
C GLU A 80 -3.07 -9.61 -7.44
N ILE A 81 -3.36 -9.10 -6.25
CA ILE A 81 -4.68 -8.59 -5.87
C ILE A 81 -5.01 -7.30 -6.63
N ALA A 82 -4.12 -6.31 -6.68
CA ALA A 82 -4.40 -5.08 -7.43
C ALA A 82 -4.60 -5.34 -8.94
N LYS A 83 -3.95 -6.35 -9.50
CA LYS A 83 -4.14 -6.74 -10.90
C LYS A 83 -5.49 -7.39 -11.15
N SER A 84 -6.07 -8.10 -10.19
CA SER A 84 -7.37 -8.77 -10.35
C SER A 84 -8.57 -7.86 -10.07
N ILE A 85 -8.36 -6.74 -9.37
CA ILE A 85 -9.42 -5.78 -9.01
C ILE A 85 -9.58 -4.71 -10.10
N ASP A 86 -10.82 -4.30 -10.34
CA ASP A 86 -11.16 -3.20 -11.25
C ASP A 86 -11.05 -1.82 -10.56
N VAL A 87 -11.16 -0.75 -11.34
CA VAL A 87 -11.25 0.61 -10.80
C VAL A 87 -12.51 0.77 -9.95
N ASP A 88 -12.44 1.60 -8.91
CA ASP A 88 -13.50 1.85 -7.94
C ASP A 88 -13.94 0.60 -7.16
N GLN A 89 -13.04 -0.37 -7.04
CA GLN A 89 -13.21 -1.55 -6.21
C GLN A 89 -12.08 -1.68 -5.18
N SER A 90 -12.28 -2.57 -4.22
CA SER A 90 -11.38 -2.77 -3.11
C SER A 90 -11.23 -4.23 -2.71
N TYR A 91 -10.21 -4.46 -1.88
CA TYR A 91 -9.97 -5.74 -1.27
C TYR A 91 -9.43 -5.57 0.14
N TYR A 92 -9.85 -6.47 1.03
CA TYR A 92 -9.44 -6.50 2.42
C TYR A 92 -8.57 -7.73 2.67
N PHE A 93 -7.32 -7.50 3.06
CA PHE A 93 -6.39 -8.51 3.54
C PHE A 93 -6.75 -8.86 4.98
N GLU A 94 -7.58 -9.88 5.17
CA GLU A 94 -8.11 -10.23 6.50
C GLU A 94 -7.01 -10.52 7.54
N LYS A 95 -5.95 -11.23 7.14
CA LYS A 95 -4.85 -11.62 8.04
C LYS A 95 -4.02 -10.42 8.48
N GLU A 96 -3.70 -9.52 7.54
CA GLU A 96 -2.89 -8.33 7.79
C GLU A 96 -3.74 -7.12 8.22
N ARG A 97 -5.07 -7.26 8.23
CA ARG A 97 -6.01 -6.18 8.57
C ARG A 97 -5.74 -4.91 7.77
N LEU A 98 -5.48 -5.07 6.47
CA LEU A 98 -5.18 -3.98 5.52
C LEU A 98 -6.23 -3.92 4.44
N TYR A 99 -6.60 -2.73 4.00
CA TYR A 99 -7.51 -2.54 2.88
C TYR A 99 -6.80 -1.83 1.74
N ILE A 100 -6.99 -2.32 0.51
CA ILE A 100 -6.55 -1.65 -0.72
C ILE A 100 -7.77 -1.22 -1.52
N TYR A 101 -7.77 0.04 -1.97
CA TYR A 101 -8.77 0.61 -2.88
C TYR A 101 -8.10 1.06 -4.17
N ILE A 102 -8.60 0.61 -5.33
CA ILE A 102 -8.05 0.98 -6.63
C ILE A 102 -8.73 2.24 -7.16
N GLU A 103 -7.96 3.33 -7.28
CA GLU A 103 -8.46 4.61 -7.80
C GLU A 103 -8.35 4.70 -9.32
N ASN A 104 -7.27 4.13 -9.89
CA ASN A 104 -7.06 4.17 -11.33
C ASN A 104 -6.22 2.98 -11.81
N LYS A 105 -6.46 2.54 -13.04
CA LYS A 105 -5.75 1.44 -13.67
C LYS A 105 -5.57 1.70 -15.17
N THR A 106 -4.33 1.98 -15.56
CA THR A 106 -3.96 2.30 -16.94
C THR A 106 -3.05 1.22 -17.50
N THR A 107 -3.29 0.81 -18.75
CA THR A 107 -2.42 -0.14 -19.47
C THR A 107 -1.84 0.55 -20.71
N GLU A 108 -0.51 0.66 -20.76
CA GLU A 108 0.28 1.32 -21.81
C GLU A 108 1.17 0.35 -22.60
#